data_AF-A0A7Y7C7L9-F1
#
_entry.id   AF-A0A7Y7C7L9-F1
#
_cell.length_a   1.000
_cell.length_b   1.000
_cell.length_c   1.000
_cell.angle_alpha   90.00
_cell.angle_beta   90.00
_cell.angle_gamma   90.00
#
_symmetry.space_group_name_H-M   'P 1'
#
loop_
_entity.id
_entity.type
_entity.pdbx_description
1 polymer ?
#
loop_
_entity_poly.entity_id
_entity_poly.type
_entity_poly.pdbx_seq_one_letter_code
_entity_poly.pdbx_strand_id
1 'polypeptide(L)'
;LNTGRSYPLELIQLDQLLVNILQPYEQHIKQENRTLEVNFCTDIDAFYQYRPPIERILTNLLDNALKFSNSGSRIDIIISECKENDVISISIKDEGIGIVPELQSRIFERTFRVEDSRNTKTGGSGLG
;
A
#
# COMPACT_ATOMS: atom_id res chain seq x y z
N LEU A 1 2.02 23.38 8.60
CA LEU A 1 3.13 23.65 9.55
C LEU A 1 4.41 23.12 8.92
N ASN A 2 5.21 24.01 8.34
CA ASN A 2 6.53 23.71 7.78
C ASN A 2 7.51 23.57 8.95
N THR A 3 7.65 22.36 9.47
CA THR A 3 8.76 22.04 10.39
C THR A 3 10.00 21.86 9.53
N GLY A 4 10.94 22.82 9.56
CA GLY A 4 12.19 22.81 8.78
C GLY A 4 13.17 21.68 9.13
N ARG A 5 12.70 20.46 9.35
CA ARG A 5 13.51 19.25 9.42
C ARG A 5 13.67 18.73 8.00
N SER A 6 14.85 18.96 7.41
CA SER A 6 15.28 18.18 6.25
C SER A 6 15.50 16.76 6.74
N TYR A 7 14.61 15.84 6.39
CA TYR A 7 14.88 14.43 6.60
C TYR A 7 16.02 14.02 5.66
N PRO A 8 17.04 13.28 6.14
CA PRO A 8 18.09 12.80 5.26
C PRO A 8 17.47 11.88 4.20
N LEU A 9 18.05 11.90 3.00
CA LEU A 9 17.78 10.87 2.00
C LEU A 9 18.28 9.53 2.53
N GLU A 10 17.42 8.52 2.50
CA GLU A 10 17.76 7.15 2.86
C GLU A 10 17.75 6.31 1.59
N LEU A 11 18.82 5.54 1.35
CA LEU A 11 18.87 4.55 0.26
C LEU A 11 18.13 3.29 0.72
N ILE A 12 17.14 2.87 -0.05
CA ILE A 12 16.30 1.71 0.24
C ILE A 12 16.54 0.66 -0.84
N GLN A 13 16.85 -0.56 -0.41
CA GLN A 13 16.91 -1.73 -1.29
C GLN A 13 15.49 -2.26 -1.48
N LEU A 14 15.07 -2.43 -2.73
CA LEU A 14 13.69 -2.78 -3.08
C LEU A 14 13.31 -4.17 -2.57
N ASP A 15 14.23 -5.13 -2.66
CA ASP A 15 14.05 -6.49 -2.15
C ASP A 15 13.83 -6.51 -0.62
N GLN A 16 14.66 -5.79 0.14
CA GLN A 16 14.56 -5.70 1.58
C GLN A 16 13.27 -4.99 2.01
N LEU A 17 12.88 -3.93 1.28
CA LEU A 17 11.60 -3.27 1.45
C LEU A 17 10.44 -4.26 1.29
N LEU A 18 10.44 -5.04 0.20
CA LEU A 18 9.40 -6.02 -0.08
C LEU A 18 9.34 -7.12 0.96
N VAL A 19 10.49 -7.65 1.40
CA VAL A 19 10.54 -8.64 2.49
C VAL A 19 9.95 -8.05 3.77
N ASN A 20 10.35 -6.84 4.15
CA ASN A 20 9.89 -6.18 5.36
C ASN A 20 8.37 -5.95 5.35
N ILE A 21 7.80 -5.54 4.21
CA ILE A 21 6.36 -5.29 4.12
C ILE A 21 5.56 -6.58 3.98
N LEU A 22 6.06 -7.62 3.29
CA LEU A 22 5.27 -8.82 2.95
C LEU A 22 5.32 -9.91 4.02
N GLN A 23 6.46 -10.07 4.71
CA GLN A 23 6.64 -11.12 5.71
C GLN A 23 5.55 -11.13 6.80
N PRO A 24 5.10 -9.98 7.35
CA PRO A 24 4.02 -9.97 8.35
C PRO A 24 2.68 -10.51 7.84
N TYR A 25 2.42 -10.46 6.53
CA TYR A 25 1.14 -10.88 5.93
C TYR A 25 1.11 -12.33 5.48
N GLU A 26 2.24 -13.04 5.46
CA GLU A 26 2.34 -14.41 4.94
C GLU A 26 1.33 -15.35 5.60
N GLN A 27 1.21 -15.28 6.93
CA GLN A 27 0.26 -16.12 7.67
C GLN A 27 -1.19 -15.79 7.33
N HIS A 28 -1.54 -14.50 7.23
CA HIS A 28 -2.89 -14.04 6.94
C HIS A 28 -3.32 -14.46 5.52
N ILE A 29 -2.44 -14.28 4.55
CA ILE A 29 -2.66 -14.70 3.15
C ILE A 29 -2.94 -16.20 3.08
N LYS A 30 -2.13 -17.02 3.78
CA LYS A 30 -2.32 -18.48 3.84
C LYS A 30 -3.63 -18.88 4.51
N GLN A 31 -3.95 -18.29 5.66
CA GLN A 31 -5.16 -18.62 6.42
C GLN A 31 -6.45 -18.29 5.65
N GLU A 32 -6.43 -17.23 4.86
CA GLU A 32 -7.57 -16.81 4.04
C GLU A 32 -7.52 -17.35 2.60
N ASN A 33 -6.62 -18.29 2.30
CA ASN A 33 -6.42 -18.90 0.97
C ASN A 33 -6.24 -17.88 -0.16
N ARG A 34 -5.62 -16.73 0.13
CA ARG A 34 -5.39 -15.68 -0.87
C ARG A 34 -4.13 -15.94 -1.67
N THR A 35 -4.04 -15.29 -2.82
CA THR A 35 -2.82 -15.26 -3.63
C THR A 35 -2.22 -13.85 -3.61
N LEU A 36 -0.90 -13.76 -3.46
CA LEU A 36 -0.16 -12.51 -3.57
C LEU A 36 0.95 -12.71 -4.60
N GLU A 37 0.95 -11.88 -5.63
CA GLU A 37 1.95 -11.92 -6.69
C GLU A 37 2.68 -10.58 -6.79
N VAL A 38 4.01 -10.65 -6.91
CA VAL A 38 4.86 -9.48 -7.10
C VAL A 38 5.46 -9.56 -8.49
N ASN A 39 5.18 -8.56 -9.31
CA ASN A 39 5.61 -8.46 -10.69
C ASN A 39 6.57 -7.28 -10.86
N PHE A 40 7.79 -7.56 -11.30
CA PHE A 40 8.79 -6.55 -11.62
C PHE A 40 8.81 -6.32 -13.13
N CYS A 41 8.47 -5.10 -13.53
CA CYS A 41 8.59 -4.60 -14.90
C CYS A 41 9.73 -3.58 -14.99
N THR A 42 10.79 -3.80 -14.21
CA THR A 42 11.96 -2.93 -14.09
C THR A 42 13.14 -3.69 -13.49
N ASP A 43 14.36 -3.19 -13.73
CA ASP A 43 15.63 -3.69 -13.20
C ASP A 43 16.14 -2.84 -12.02
N ILE A 44 15.25 -2.11 -11.33
CA ILE A 44 15.63 -1.25 -10.22
C ILE A 44 15.88 -2.08 -8.96
N ASP A 45 17.11 -1.99 -8.45
CA ASP A 45 17.50 -2.63 -7.19
C ASP A 45 17.23 -1.74 -5.97
N ALA A 46 17.38 -0.43 -6.11
CA ALA A 46 17.33 0.51 -4.99
C ALA A 46 16.89 1.91 -5.39
N PHE A 47 16.35 2.66 -4.42
CA PHE A 47 15.93 4.04 -4.61
C PHE A 47 16.12 4.87 -3.36
N TYR A 48 16.15 6.19 -3.53
CA TYR A 48 16.23 7.14 -2.43
C TYR A 48 14.84 7.58 -1.99
N GLN A 49 14.60 7.65 -0.68
CA GLN A 49 13.36 8.18 -0.12
C GLN A 49 13.60 9.31 0.90
N TYR A 50 12.59 10.16 1.06
CA TYR A 50 12.43 11.03 2.21
C TYR A 50 11.39 10.46 3.17
N ARG A 51 11.33 10.97 4.40
CA ARG A 51 10.23 10.65 5.32
C ARG A 51 8.91 11.33 4.88
N PRO A 52 7.74 10.73 5.16
CA PRO A 52 7.54 9.45 5.86
C PRO A 52 7.97 8.24 5.01
N PRO A 53 8.40 7.12 5.64
CA PRO A 53 8.90 5.96 4.90
C PRO A 53 7.83 5.36 3.99
N ILE A 54 8.26 4.92 2.81
CA ILE A 54 7.42 4.22 1.84
C ILE A 54 6.80 2.96 2.44
N GLU A 55 7.48 2.28 3.41
CA GLU A 55 6.91 1.14 4.13
C GLU A 55 5.51 1.47 4.66
N ARG A 56 5.35 2.63 5.30
CA ARG A 56 4.08 3.01 5.91
C ARG A 56 2.98 3.17 4.87
N ILE A 57 3.31 3.71 3.70
CA ILE A 57 2.34 3.89 2.62
C ILE A 57 1.93 2.50 2.09
N LEU A 58 2.89 1.63 1.82
CA LEU A 58 2.63 0.30 1.28
C LEU A 58 1.87 -0.59 2.26
N THR A 59 2.23 -0.58 3.55
CA THR A 59 1.49 -1.28 4.62
C THR A 59 0.02 -0.82 4.67
N ASN A 60 -0.24 0.49 4.64
CA ASN A 60 -1.61 0.99 4.63
C ASN A 60 -2.42 0.50 3.42
N LEU A 61 -1.80 0.46 2.23
CA LEU A 61 -2.45 -0.01 1.02
C LEU A 61 -2.70 -1.53 1.06
N LEU A 62 -1.73 -2.32 1.56
CA LEU A 62 -1.88 -3.76 1.74
C LEU A 62 -2.95 -4.10 2.79
N ASP A 63 -2.99 -3.36 3.90
CA ASP A 63 -4.03 -3.51 4.93
C ASP A 63 -5.42 -3.27 4.34
N ASN A 64 -5.57 -2.23 3.52
CA ASN A 64 -6.81 -1.95 2.81
C ASN A 64 -7.17 -3.07 1.83
N ALA A 65 -6.21 -3.53 1.02
CA ALA A 65 -6.41 -4.62 0.07
C ALA A 65 -6.93 -5.89 0.77
N LEU A 66 -6.30 -6.30 1.88
CA LEU A 66 -6.73 -7.46 2.66
C LEU A 66 -8.08 -7.27 3.34
N LYS A 67 -8.32 -6.08 3.89
CA LYS A 67 -9.56 -5.75 4.62
C LYS A 67 -10.78 -5.69 3.72
N PHE A 68 -10.64 -5.18 2.49
CA PHE A 68 -11.76 -4.86 1.61
C PHE A 68 -11.97 -5.85 0.46
N SER A 69 -11.15 -6.89 0.37
CA SER A 69 -11.34 -8.02 -0.56
C SER A 69 -11.69 -9.32 0.17
N ASN A 70 -12.33 -10.25 -0.53
CA ASN A 70 -12.79 -11.51 0.04
C ASN A 70 -11.67 -12.54 0.18
N SER A 71 -11.75 -13.44 1.16
CA SER A 71 -10.88 -14.61 1.22
C SER A 71 -10.88 -15.38 -0.11
N GLY A 72 -9.74 -15.95 -0.50
CA GLY A 72 -9.55 -16.56 -1.82
C GLY A 72 -9.17 -15.58 -2.94
N SER A 73 -9.22 -14.27 -2.72
CA SER A 73 -8.90 -13.28 -3.75
C SER A 73 -7.39 -13.19 -4.06
N ARG A 74 -7.10 -12.55 -5.19
CA ARG A 74 -5.74 -12.19 -5.61
C ARG A 74 -5.40 -10.75 -5.23
N ILE A 75 -4.15 -10.55 -4.82
CA ILE A 75 -3.52 -9.24 -4.64
C ILE A 75 -2.28 -9.18 -5.54
N ASP A 76 -2.21 -8.17 -6.40
CA ASP A 76 -1.07 -7.89 -7.24
C ASP A 76 -0.26 -6.73 -6.69
N ILE A 77 1.07 -6.89 -6.69
CA ILE A 77 2.01 -5.79 -6.55
C ILE A 77 2.77 -5.68 -7.86
N ILE A 78 2.67 -4.54 -8.53
CA ILE A 78 3.35 -4.27 -9.79
C ILE A 78 4.33 -3.13 -9.56
N ILE A 79 5.60 -3.38 -9.88
CA ILE A 79 6.67 -2.39 -9.75
C ILE A 79 7.20 -2.10 -11.14
N SER A 80 7.17 -0.84 -11.55
CA SER A 80 7.59 -0.40 -12.87
C SER A 80 8.34 0.92 -12.79
N GLU A 81 9.14 1.20 -13.81
CA GLU A 81 9.85 2.47 -13.97
C GLU A 81 9.18 3.29 -15.09
N CYS A 82 8.95 4.56 -14.84
CA CYS A 82 8.61 5.52 -15.88
C CYS A 82 9.85 6.35 -16.22
N LYS A 83 10.58 5.90 -17.25
CA LYS A 83 11.85 6.50 -17.68
C LYS A 83 11.74 7.97 -18.09
N GLU A 84 10.58 8.40 -18.58
CA GLU A 84 10.37 9.79 -19.00
C GLU A 84 10.42 10.78 -17.82
N ASN A 85 10.02 10.34 -16.63
CA ASN A 85 9.91 11.19 -15.45
C ASN A 85 10.85 10.79 -14.31
N ASP A 86 11.71 9.78 -14.52
CA ASP A 86 12.62 9.23 -13.50
C ASP A 86 11.89 8.85 -12.21
N VAL A 87 10.75 8.16 -12.36
CA VAL A 87 9.92 7.73 -11.22
C VAL A 87 9.71 6.23 -11.19
N ILE A 88 9.67 5.70 -9.98
CA ILE A 88 9.24 4.33 -9.68
C ILE A 88 7.75 4.35 -9.38
N SER A 89 7.00 3.51 -10.10
CA SER A 89 5.60 3.26 -9.83
C SER A 89 5.44 1.92 -9.12
N ILE A 90 4.82 1.95 -7.94
CA ILE A 90 4.41 0.75 -7.20
C ILE A 90 2.88 0.77 -7.16
N SER A 91 2.26 -0.23 -7.76
CA SER A 91 0.81 -0.41 -7.79
C SER A 91 0.43 -1.62 -6.94
N ILE A 92 -0.58 -1.46 -6.09
CA ILE A 92 -1.22 -2.56 -5.37
C ILE A 92 -2.65 -2.65 -5.90
N LYS A 93 -3.03 -3.82 -6.39
CA LYS A 93 -4.37 -4.10 -6.91
C LYS A 93 -4.98 -5.27 -6.17
N ASP A 94 -6.22 -5.09 -5.72
CA ASP A 94 -7.03 -6.11 -5.07
C ASP A 94 -8.34 -6.35 -5.84
N GLU A 95 -9.07 -7.39 -5.44
CA GLU A 95 -10.38 -7.77 -5.99
C GLU A 95 -11.51 -7.45 -4.98
N GLY A 96 -11.39 -6.32 -4.30
CA GLY A 96 -12.34 -5.88 -3.29
C GLY A 96 -13.56 -5.16 -3.83
N ILE A 97 -14.34 -4.62 -2.90
CA ILE A 97 -15.59 -3.90 -3.18
C ILE A 97 -15.39 -2.61 -4.01
N GLY A 98 -14.15 -2.14 -4.14
CA GLY A 98 -13.82 -0.90 -4.81
C GLY A 98 -14.33 0.35 -4.07
N ILE A 99 -14.16 1.50 -4.71
CA ILE A 99 -14.62 2.80 -4.21
C ILE A 99 -15.51 3.41 -5.28
N VAL A 100 -16.75 3.77 -4.92
CA VAL A 100 -17.69 4.40 -5.85
C VAL A 100 -17.08 5.71 -6.41
N PRO A 101 -17.27 6.02 -7.70
CA PRO A 101 -16.58 7.13 -8.37
C PRO A 101 -16.68 8.47 -7.65
N GLU A 102 -17.82 8.77 -7.04
CA GLU A 102 -18.11 10.01 -6.33
C GLU A 102 -17.29 10.18 -5.05
N LEU A 103 -16.76 9.09 -4.51
CA LEU A 103 -15.97 9.09 -3.27
C LEU A 103 -14.46 8.99 -3.53
N GLN A 104 -14.02 8.68 -4.75
CA GLN A 104 -12.60 8.45 -5.07
C GLN A 104 -11.71 9.67 -4.82
N SER A 105 -12.19 10.89 -5.04
CA SER A 105 -11.43 12.11 -4.70
C SER A 105 -11.36 12.36 -3.20
N ARG A 106 -12.39 11.90 -2.46
CA ARG A 106 -12.57 12.19 -1.03
C ARG A 106 -11.77 11.27 -0.13
N ILE A 107 -11.34 10.09 -0.61
CA ILE A 107 -10.51 9.16 0.19
C ILE A 107 -9.17 9.75 0.64
N PHE A 108 -8.71 10.82 -0.02
CA PHE A 108 -7.51 11.55 0.35
C PHE A 108 -7.77 12.70 1.33
N GLU A 109 -9.04 13.02 1.62
CA GLU A 109 -9.40 14.01 2.64
C GLU A 109 -9.07 13.48 4.03
N ARG A 110 -8.47 14.33 4.84
CA ARG A 110 -8.17 13.99 6.23
C ARG A 110 -9.47 13.64 6.95
N THR A 111 -9.47 12.53 7.71
CA THR A 111 -10.61 12.00 8.49
C THR A 111 -11.79 11.46 7.69
N PHE A 112 -11.76 11.48 6.36
CA PHE A 112 -12.83 10.92 5.55
C PHE A 112 -12.83 9.38 5.64
N ARG A 113 -14.00 8.81 5.90
CA ARG A 113 -14.28 7.37 5.83
C ARG A 113 -15.66 7.20 5.20
N VAL A 114 -15.83 6.18 4.36
CA VAL A 114 -17.13 5.85 3.77
C VAL A 114 -18.05 5.36 4.90
N GLU A 115 -19.13 6.09 5.19
CA GLU A 115 -19.98 5.92 6.40
C GLU A 115 -20.80 4.61 6.46
N ASP A 116 -20.69 3.71 5.47
CA ASP A 116 -21.40 2.43 5.47
C ASP A 116 -20.66 1.27 6.16
N SER A 117 -19.48 1.52 6.74
CA SER A 117 -18.85 0.55 7.66
C SER A 117 -19.45 0.60 9.08
N ARG A 118 -20.78 0.69 9.20
CA ARG A 118 -21.54 0.57 10.47
C ARG A 118 -21.64 -0.88 10.98
N ASN A 119 -20.79 -1.79 10.49
CA ASN A 119 -20.52 -3.04 11.18
C ASN A 119 -19.31 -2.87 12.09
N THR A 120 -19.62 -2.57 13.34
CA THR A 120 -18.73 -2.40 14.50
C THR A 120 -17.87 -3.63 14.77
N LYS A 121 -16.76 -3.83 14.05
CA LYS A 121 -15.72 -4.80 14.46
C LYS A 121 -14.27 -4.37 14.26
N THR A 122 -13.96 -3.29 13.55
CA THR A 122 -12.55 -2.87 13.34
C THR A 122 -12.31 -1.45 13.84
N GLY A 123 -12.04 -1.33 15.14
CA GLY A 123 -11.57 -0.09 15.75
C GLY A 123 -10.13 0.23 15.32
N GLY A 124 -9.98 0.90 14.19
CA GLY A 124 -8.72 1.49 13.74
C GLY A 124 -8.78 3.01 13.80
N SER A 125 -7.68 3.66 14.21
CA SER A 125 -7.56 5.10 14.52
C SER A 125 -7.92 6.07 13.39
N GLY A 126 -8.22 5.59 12.17
CA GLY A 126 -8.59 6.45 11.03
C GLY A 126 -7.43 7.32 10.55
N LEU A 127 -6.19 6.90 10.83
CA LEU A 127 -4.95 7.61 10.47
C LEU A 127 -4.05 6.76 9.55
N GLY A 128 -4.63 5.70 9.01
CA GLY A 128 -4.02 4.50 8.41
C GLY A 128 -5.02 3.38 8.61
#